data_AF-A0A7X5SCN1-F1
#
_entry.id   AF-A0A7X5SCN1-F1
#
_cell.length_a   1.000
_cell.length_b   1.000
_cell.length_c   1.000
_cell.angle_alpha   90.00
_cell.angle_beta   90.00
_cell.angle_gamma   90.00
#
_symmetry.space_group_name_H-M   'P 1'
#
loop_
_entity.id
_entity.type
_entity.pdbx_description
1 polymer ?
#
loop_
_entity_poly.entity_id
_entity_poly.type
_entity_poly.pdbx_seq_one_letter_code
_entity_poly.pdbx_strand_id
1 'polypeptide(L)'
;AAATPAAASAVTDNTRYILQAGSFGASGDAESTKAKLAMMGLAARVESADISGKTVYRVRMGPYGSASELAEAKQKLTGSGLPAIAIKAQ
;
A
#
# COMPACT_ATOMS: atom_id res chain seq x y z
N ALA A 1 4.08 -27.15 -38.50
CA ALA A 1 3.52 -27.90 -37.35
C ALA A 1 4.61 -27.99 -36.29
N ALA A 2 4.44 -27.73 -35.01
CA ALA A 2 3.25 -27.42 -34.22
C ALA A 2 3.68 -26.62 -32.96
N ALA A 3 2.77 -25.75 -32.53
CA ALA A 3 2.56 -25.10 -31.23
C ALA A 3 3.63 -25.20 -30.12
N THR A 4 3.98 -24.00 -29.63
CA THR A 4 4.17 -23.60 -28.22
C THR A 4 3.95 -24.66 -27.14
N PRO A 5 4.80 -24.64 -26.11
CA PRO A 5 4.32 -24.79 -24.75
C PRO A 5 4.70 -23.60 -23.86
N ALA A 6 3.72 -23.20 -23.04
CA ALA A 6 3.87 -22.61 -21.72
C ALA A 6 4.72 -21.32 -21.64
N ALA A 7 4.14 -20.13 -21.58
CA ALA A 7 3.34 -19.72 -20.41
C ALA A 7 3.78 -20.48 -19.16
N ALA A 8 5.06 -20.37 -18.81
CA ALA A 8 5.47 -20.46 -17.42
C ALA A 8 4.81 -19.26 -16.73
N SER A 9 3.56 -19.48 -16.33
CA SER A 9 2.95 -18.88 -15.16
C SER A 9 3.89 -19.19 -14.01
N ALA A 10 4.99 -18.44 -13.92
CA ALA A 10 5.71 -18.28 -12.69
C ALA A 10 4.68 -17.61 -11.79
N VAL A 11 4.00 -18.47 -11.03
CA VAL A 11 3.54 -18.21 -9.68
C VAL A 11 4.77 -17.73 -8.89
N THR A 12 5.28 -16.54 -9.23
CA THR A 12 5.90 -15.71 -8.21
C THR A 12 4.72 -15.35 -7.37
N ASP A 13 4.67 -15.94 -6.18
CA ASP A 13 4.06 -15.41 -4.99
C ASP A 13 4.16 -13.88 -5.04
N ASN A 14 3.20 -13.25 -5.71
CA ASN A 14 3.19 -11.82 -5.97
C ASN A 14 2.51 -11.19 -4.77
N THR A 15 2.89 -11.67 -3.58
CA THR A 15 2.48 -11.13 -2.30
C THR A 15 3.11 -9.74 -2.23
N ARG A 16 2.42 -8.80 -2.88
CA ARG A 16 2.71 -7.38 -2.85
C ARG A 16 2.21 -6.91 -1.51
N TYR A 17 3.10 -6.81 -0.56
CA TYR A 17 2.77 -6.24 0.74
C TYR A 17 2.43 -4.77 0.55
N ILE A 18 1.37 -4.27 1.16
CA ILE A 18 0.96 -2.86 1.06
C ILE A 18 0.83 -2.30 2.47
N LEU A 19 1.44 -1.14 2.71
CA LEU A 19 1.26 -0.46 3.99
C LEU A 19 0.13 0.53 3.85
N GLN A 20 -0.96 0.34 4.58
CA GLN A 20 -2.01 1.33 4.66
C GLN A 20 -1.69 2.31 5.78
N ALA A 21 -1.36 3.55 5.42
CA ALA A 21 -1.12 4.62 6.38
C ALA A 21 -2.43 5.13 7.03
N GLY A 22 -3.59 4.83 6.44
CA GLY A 22 -4.90 5.16 7.02
C GLY A 22 -6.04 4.99 6.03
N SER A 23 -7.27 5.04 6.54
CA SER A 23 -8.48 5.20 5.73
C SER A 23 -9.26 6.38 6.30
N PHE A 24 -9.49 7.40 5.47
CA PHE A 24 -10.11 8.66 5.85
C PHE A 24 -11.45 8.82 5.17
N GLY A 25 -12.41 9.48 5.82
CA GLY A 25 -13.69 9.83 5.20
C GLY A 25 -13.57 11.01 4.22
N ALA A 26 -12.47 11.78 4.30
CA ALA A 26 -12.23 12.97 3.49
C ALA A 26 -10.94 12.84 2.69
N SER A 27 -10.93 13.37 1.46
CA SER A 27 -9.74 13.41 0.61
C SER A 27 -8.63 14.24 1.25
N GLY A 28 -8.98 15.36 1.91
CA GLY A 28 -8.03 16.28 2.53
C GLY A 28 -7.15 15.62 3.60
N ASP A 29 -7.72 14.81 4.49
CA ASP A 29 -6.95 14.06 5.50
C ASP A 29 -6.02 13.01 4.86
N ALA A 30 -6.52 12.32 3.83
CA ALA A 30 -5.75 11.34 3.09
C ALA A 30 -4.57 11.98 2.33
N GLU A 31 -4.80 13.14 1.70
CA GLU A 31 -3.78 13.91 0.98
C GLU A 31 -2.75 14.52 1.93
N SER A 32 -3.17 15.04 3.08
CA SER A 32 -2.26 15.54 4.12
C SER A 32 -1.33 14.43 4.62
N THR A 33 -1.89 13.24 4.86
CA THR A 33 -1.11 12.07 5.26
C THR A 33 -0.15 11.63 4.13
N LYS A 34 -0.64 11.54 2.89
CA LYS A 34 0.18 11.26 1.70
C LYS A 34 1.34 12.25 1.57
N ALA A 35 1.09 13.54 1.73
CA ALA A 35 2.10 14.58 1.63
C ALA A 35 3.16 14.42 2.72
N LYS A 36 2.74 14.12 3.97
CA LYS A 36 3.66 13.84 5.08
C LYS A 36 4.55 12.63 4.80
N LEU A 37 3.96 11.56 4.25
CA LEU A 37 4.67 10.36 3.82
C LEU A 37 5.68 10.66 2.71
N ALA A 38 5.25 11.42 1.70
CA ALA A 38 6.10 11.85 0.60
C ALA A 38 7.26 12.73 1.08
N MET A 39 7.04 13.62 2.06
CA MET A 39 8.09 14.43 2.68
C MET A 39 9.13 13.60 3.43
N MET A 40 8.75 12.44 3.95
CA MET A 40 9.68 11.48 4.55
C MET A 40 10.36 10.57 3.51
N GLY A 41 10.10 10.78 2.21
CA GLY A 41 10.60 9.95 1.12
C GLY A 41 9.86 8.62 0.97
N LEU A 42 8.71 8.43 1.63
CA LEU A 42 7.88 7.25 1.46
C LEU A 42 6.85 7.47 0.35
N ALA A 43 6.84 6.56 -0.62
CA ALA A 43 5.88 6.61 -1.72
C ALA A 43 4.48 6.21 -1.25
N ALA A 44 3.59 7.20 -1.11
CA ALA A 44 2.19 7.03 -0.77
C ALA A 44 1.26 7.39 -1.93
N ARG A 45 0.19 6.63 -2.07
CA ARG A 45 -0.89 6.83 -3.03
C ARG A 45 -2.24 6.82 -2.30
N VAL A 46 -3.07 7.80 -2.62
CA VAL A 46 -4.45 7.87 -2.12
C VAL A 46 -5.33 7.17 -3.15
N GLU A 47 -6.15 6.24 -2.69
CA GLU A 47 -7.19 5.62 -3.50
C GLU A 47 -8.54 5.85 -2.85
N SER A 48 -9.46 6.44 -3.59
CA SER A 48 -10.87 6.52 -3.24
C SER A 48 -11.53 5.17 -3.50
N ALA A 49 -12.10 4.56 -2.46
CA ALA A 49 -12.90 3.36 -2.53
C ALA A 49 -14.29 3.65 -1.98
N ASP A 50 -15.33 3.19 -2.66
CA ASP A 50 -16.68 3.26 -2.13
C ASP A 50 -16.99 1.96 -1.36
N ILE A 51 -17.20 2.06 -0.06
CA ILE A 51 -17.45 0.92 0.82
C ILE A 51 -18.83 1.09 1.44
N SER A 52 -19.77 0.22 1.07
CA SER A 52 -21.16 0.28 1.55
C SER A 52 -21.84 1.64 1.36
N GLY A 53 -21.62 2.30 0.21
CA GLY A 53 -22.23 3.60 -0.10
C GLY A 53 -21.57 4.79 0.60
N LYS A 54 -20.38 4.59 1.19
CA LYS A 54 -19.55 5.66 1.74
C LYS A 54 -18.24 5.70 0.98
N THR A 55 -17.96 6.86 0.38
CA THR A 55 -16.66 7.16 -0.21
C THR A 55 -15.62 7.28 0.90
N VAL A 56 -14.61 6.43 0.86
CA VAL A 56 -13.46 6.46 1.76
C VAL A 56 -12.18 6.62 0.97
N TYR A 57 -11.22 7.32 1.54
CA TYR A 57 -9.92 7.62 0.96
C TYR A 57 -8.87 6.82 1.70
N ARG A 58 -8.35 5.77 1.07
CA ARG A 58 -7.34 4.88 1.65
C ARG A 58 -5.96 5.33 1.19
N VAL A 59 -5.09 5.63 2.14
CA VAL A 59 -3.69 5.96 1.86
C VAL A 59 -2.90 4.67 1.89
N ARG A 60 -2.52 4.18 0.72
CA ARG A 60 -1.65 3.00 0.55
C ARG A 60 -0.25 3.44 0.15
N MET A 61 0.75 2.84 0.77
CA MET A 61 2.15 3.05 0.43
C MET A 61 2.73 1.76 -0.07
N GLY A 62 3.53 1.88 -1.13
CA GLY A 62 4.39 0.85 -1.73
C GLY A 62 3.73 -0.51 -1.96
N PRO A 63 3.77 -1.08 -3.17
CA PRO A 63 3.88 -2.54 -3.23
C PRO A 63 5.29 -2.89 -2.72
N TYR A 64 5.40 -3.30 -1.45
CA TYR A 64 6.62 -3.84 -0.86
C TYR A 64 6.78 -5.30 -1.30
N GLY A 65 7.99 -5.67 -1.71
CA GLY A 65 8.28 -7.02 -2.20
C GLY A 65 8.39 -8.05 -1.08
N SER A 66 8.43 -7.62 0.18
CA SER A 66 8.67 -8.48 1.33
C SER A 66 8.09 -7.91 2.62
N ALA A 67 7.77 -8.80 3.56
CA ALA A 67 7.32 -8.41 4.90
C ALA A 67 8.36 -7.56 5.66
N SER A 68 9.65 -7.76 5.41
CA SER A 68 10.74 -6.96 6.01
C SER A 68 10.71 -5.50 5.56
N GLU A 69 10.57 -5.22 4.26
CA GLU A 69 10.43 -3.85 3.75
C GLU A 69 9.21 -3.15 4.36
N LEU A 70 8.08 -3.87 4.43
CA LEU A 70 6.88 -3.37 5.06
C LEU A 70 7.13 -3.07 6.55
N ALA A 71 7.82 -3.96 7.26
CA ALA A 71 8.11 -3.81 8.68
C ALA A 71 9.03 -2.62 8.94
N GLU A 72 10.05 -2.40 8.10
CA GLU A 72 10.92 -1.22 8.16
C GLU A 72 10.16 0.07 7.90
N ALA A 73 9.32 0.12 6.86
CA ALA A 73 8.49 1.28 6.57
C ALA A 73 7.53 1.57 7.75
N LYS A 74 6.90 0.53 8.31
CA LYS A 74 6.04 0.64 9.49
C LYS A 74 6.80 1.14 10.72
N GLN A 75 8.02 0.65 10.94
CA GLN A 75 8.87 1.08 12.05
C GLN A 75 9.27 2.55 11.91
N LYS A 76 9.64 2.99 10.71
CA LYS A 76 9.93 4.41 10.42
C LYS A 76 8.72 5.31 10.69
N LEU A 77 7.52 4.84 10.34
CA LEU A 77 6.28 5.57 10.58
C LEU A 77 5.90 5.64 12.05
N THR A 78 5.99 4.52 12.74
CA THR A 78 5.72 4.43 14.17
C THR A 78 6.72 5.27 14.96
N GLY A 79 8.00 5.26 14.56
CA GLY A 79 9.05 6.12 15.11
C GLY A 79 8.83 7.60 14.83
N SER A 80 8.10 7.95 13.77
CA SER A 80 7.71 9.33 13.44
C SER A 80 6.37 9.75 14.07
N GLY A 81 5.78 8.90 14.93
CA GLY A 81 4.49 9.16 15.58
C GLY A 81 3.27 9.03 14.66
N LEU A 82 3.42 8.39 13.50
CA LEU A 82 2.34 8.18 12.54
C LEU A 82 1.82 6.73 12.63
N PRO A 83 0.49 6.53 12.72
CA PRO A 83 -0.09 5.19 12.70
C PRO A 83 0.10 4.56 11.31
N ALA A 84 0.61 3.33 11.28
CA ALA A 84 0.82 2.59 10.05
C ALA A 84 0.26 1.17 10.19
N ILE A 85 -0.66 0.80 9.30
CA ILE A 85 -1.29 -0.51 9.28
C ILE A 85 -0.62 -1.35 8.19
N ALA A 86 0.03 -2.43 8.63
CA ALA A 86 0.56 -3.46 7.76
C ALA A 86 -0.56 -4.27 7.13
N ILE A 87 -0.69 -4.29 5.81
CA ILE A 87 -1.65 -5.14 5.12
C ILE A 87 -0.91 -6.04 4.12
N LYS A 88 -1.17 -7.33 4.17
CA LYS A 88 -0.77 -8.25 3.11
C LYS A 88 -1.80 -8.10 1.98
N ALA A 89 -1.43 -7.56 0.82
CA ALA A 89 -2.30 -7.72 -0.35
C ALA A 89 -2.16 -9.18 -0.76
N GLN A 90 -3.27 -9.90 -0.72
CA GLN A 90 -3.38 -11.30 -1.13
C GLN A 90 -4.04 -11.35 -2.50
#